data_AF-A0A482Y7D6-F1
#
_entry.id   AF-A0A482Y7D6-F1
#
_cell.length_a   1.000
_cell.length_b   1.000
_cell.length_c   1.000
_cell.angle_alpha   90.00
_cell.angle_beta   90.00
_cell.angle_gamma   90.00
#
_symmetry.space_group_name_H-M   'P 1'
#
loop_
_entity.id
_entity.type
_entity.pdbx_description
1 polymer ?
#
loop_
_entity_poly.entity_id
_entity_poly.type
_entity_poly.pdbx_seq_one_letter_code
_entity_poly.pdbx_strand_id
1 'polypeptide(L)'
;MLDGELNVEGMTSKLMLASGVLWTAVLGLGLAGYWFIALLVSAFLFHPWFVIGASSNGTISTKLLVYPLGIWTGLQLSAFTLTEYYSNAFAGSSPEFLITGMHPSFAAVYWLYWVGGFMTVTLAYGIYFRKHFLPDGEWDRFLEEVERVSAESDIQDADEPVEVRSQ
;
A
#
# COMPACT_ATOMS: atom_id res chain seq x y z
N MET A 1 -19.01 15.05 -4.56
CA MET A 1 -19.16 13.95 -5.54
C MET A 1 -17.94 13.03 -5.48
N LEU A 2 -17.82 12.23 -4.41
CA LEU A 2 -16.86 11.11 -4.31
C LEU A 2 -17.45 10.01 -3.39
N ASP A 3 -18.75 9.77 -3.45
CA ASP A 3 -19.46 8.83 -2.56
C ASP A 3 -19.66 7.45 -3.21
N GLY A 4 -18.82 7.10 -4.19
CA GLY A 4 -18.85 5.80 -4.85
C GLY A 4 -18.18 4.70 -4.04
N GLU A 5 -18.60 3.47 -4.27
CA GLU A 5 -17.96 2.25 -3.80
C GLU A 5 -17.54 1.41 -5.01
N LEU A 6 -16.38 0.77 -4.90
CA LEU A 6 -15.90 -0.18 -5.90
C LEU A 6 -15.95 -1.59 -5.32
N ASN A 7 -16.59 -2.50 -6.05
CA ASN A 7 -16.58 -3.92 -5.72
C ASN A 7 -15.19 -4.50 -6.07
N VAL A 8 -14.53 -5.05 -5.07
CA VAL A 8 -13.24 -5.74 -5.12
C VAL A 8 -13.34 -7.19 -4.63
N GLU A 9 -14.55 -7.70 -4.45
CA GLU A 9 -14.84 -9.07 -4.07
C GLU A 9 -14.22 -10.05 -5.08
N GLY A 10 -13.48 -11.04 -4.57
CA GLY A 10 -12.75 -11.99 -5.41
C GLY A 10 -11.58 -11.42 -6.22
N MET A 11 -11.22 -10.14 -6.04
CA MET A 11 -10.05 -9.53 -6.69
C MET A 11 -8.74 -9.74 -5.92
N THR A 12 -8.79 -10.20 -4.67
CA THR A 12 -7.62 -10.36 -3.80
C THR A 12 -6.48 -11.10 -4.48
N SER A 13 -6.73 -12.28 -5.07
CA SER A 13 -5.69 -13.06 -5.76
C SER A 13 -5.09 -12.33 -6.96
N LYS A 14 -5.90 -11.58 -7.71
CA LYS A 14 -5.44 -10.76 -8.85
C LYS A 14 -4.58 -9.60 -8.38
N LEU A 15 -4.95 -8.94 -7.28
CA LEU A 15 -4.20 -7.84 -6.68
C LEU A 15 -2.87 -8.32 -6.08
N MET A 16 -2.85 -9.49 -5.44
CA MET A 16 -1.62 -10.11 -4.96
C MET A 16 -0.67 -10.48 -6.11
N LEU A 17 -1.19 -11.09 -7.18
CA LEU A 17 -0.42 -11.39 -8.37
C LEU A 17 0.13 -10.10 -9.01
N ALA A 18 -0.69 -9.06 -9.13
CA ALA A 18 -0.27 -7.76 -9.63
C ALA A 18 0.87 -7.16 -8.78
N SER A 19 0.81 -7.30 -7.45
CA SER A 19 1.90 -6.88 -6.58
C SER A 19 3.20 -7.66 -6.84
N GLY A 20 3.11 -8.99 -7.02
CA GLY A 20 4.28 -9.80 -7.36
C GLY A 20 4.91 -9.43 -8.71
N VAL A 21 4.09 -9.13 -9.72
CA VAL A 21 4.54 -8.62 -11.03
C VAL A 21 5.21 -7.25 -10.87
N LEU A 22 4.61 -6.33 -10.12
CA LEU A 22 5.18 -5.00 -9.86
C LEU A 22 6.54 -5.09 -9.16
N TRP A 23 6.69 -5.94 -8.15
CA TRP A 23 7.97 -6.21 -7.50
C TRP A 23 9.03 -6.68 -8.49
N THR A 24 8.69 -7.68 -9.30
CA THR A 24 9.60 -8.25 -10.29
C THR A 24 9.99 -7.21 -11.34
N ALA A 25 9.03 -6.38 -11.78
CA ALA A 25 9.27 -5.30 -12.74
C ALA A 25 10.22 -4.24 -12.17
N VAL A 26 10.02 -3.80 -10.91
CA VAL A 26 10.90 -2.82 -10.25
C VAL A 26 12.32 -3.37 -10.13
N LEU A 27 12.47 -4.62 -9.67
CA LEU A 27 13.78 -5.26 -9.57
C LEU A 27 14.45 -5.42 -10.93
N GLY A 28 13.71 -5.88 -11.94
CA GLY A 28 14.21 -6.05 -13.30
C GLY A 28 14.67 -4.74 -13.93
N LEU A 29 13.87 -3.67 -13.78
CA LEU A 29 14.23 -2.33 -14.25
C LEU A 29 15.45 -1.76 -13.53
N GLY A 30 15.53 -1.96 -12.20
CA GLY A 30 16.69 -1.55 -11.40
C GLY A 30 17.98 -2.26 -11.85
N LEU A 31 17.94 -3.59 -12.02
CA LEU A 31 19.09 -4.37 -12.49
C LEU A 31 19.52 -4.01 -13.92
N ALA A 32 18.58 -3.66 -14.79
CA ALA A 32 18.85 -3.20 -16.15
C ALA A 32 19.36 -1.75 -16.23
N GLY A 33 19.46 -1.04 -15.09
CA GLY A 33 19.94 0.34 -15.02
C GLY A 33 18.89 1.40 -15.34
N TYR A 34 17.61 1.04 -15.48
CA TYR A 34 16.50 1.98 -15.66
C TYR A 34 15.98 2.50 -14.30
N TRP A 35 16.89 3.07 -13.50
CA TRP A 35 16.64 3.43 -12.09
C TRP A 35 15.45 4.38 -11.90
N PHE A 36 15.34 5.42 -12.73
CA PHE A 36 14.23 6.37 -12.63
C PHE A 36 12.88 5.72 -12.96
N ILE A 37 12.83 4.89 -14.00
CA ILE A 37 11.61 4.16 -14.36
C ILE A 37 11.23 3.17 -13.24
N ALA A 38 12.21 2.48 -12.66
CA ALA A 38 12.01 1.60 -11.51
C ALA A 38 11.40 2.38 -10.32
N LEU A 39 11.87 3.60 -10.04
CA LEU A 39 11.28 4.47 -9.02
C LEU A 39 9.83 4.82 -9.34
N LEU A 40 9.51 5.26 -10.56
CA LEU A 40 8.13 5.59 -10.95
C LEU A 40 7.19 4.39 -10.82
N VAL A 41 7.62 3.20 -11.24
CA VAL A 41 6.82 1.97 -11.09
C VAL A 41 6.66 1.59 -9.62
N SER A 42 7.70 1.78 -8.80
CA SER A 42 7.65 1.47 -7.37
C SER A 42 6.59 2.28 -6.62
N ALA A 43 6.19 3.44 -7.15
CA ALA A 43 5.13 4.23 -6.53
C ALA A 43 3.80 3.47 -6.45
N PHE A 44 3.56 2.56 -7.39
CA PHE A 44 2.33 1.78 -7.48
C PHE A 44 2.37 0.46 -6.69
N LEU A 45 3.53 0.09 -6.16
CA LEU A 45 3.78 -1.23 -5.57
C LEU A 45 2.91 -1.53 -4.34
N PHE A 46 2.62 -0.51 -3.54
CA PHE A 46 1.77 -0.62 -2.35
C PHE A 46 0.28 -0.45 -2.63
N HIS A 47 -0.12 -0.08 -3.86
CA HIS A 47 -1.54 0.16 -4.16
C HIS A 47 -2.39 -1.12 -4.02
N PRO A 48 -1.98 -2.29 -4.53
CA PRO A 48 -2.77 -3.52 -4.36
C PRO A 48 -2.96 -3.88 -2.88
N TRP A 49 -1.91 -3.74 -2.07
CA TRP A 49 -1.96 -3.99 -0.62
C TRP A 49 -2.86 -3.01 0.11
N PHE A 50 -2.82 -1.73 -0.26
CA PHE A 50 -3.72 -0.73 0.29
C PHE A 50 -5.18 -1.06 -0.03
N VAL A 51 -5.49 -1.45 -1.28
CA VAL A 51 -6.85 -1.81 -1.69
C VAL A 51 -7.35 -3.04 -0.93
N ILE A 52 -6.52 -4.08 -0.80
CA ILE A 52 -6.87 -5.28 -0.02
C ILE A 52 -7.11 -4.91 1.45
N GLY A 53 -6.21 -4.15 2.07
CA GLY A 53 -6.28 -3.82 3.49
C GLY A 53 -7.37 -2.80 3.84
N ALA A 54 -7.79 -1.96 2.90
CA ALA A 54 -8.84 -0.96 3.08
C ALA A 54 -10.23 -1.45 2.64
N SER A 55 -10.33 -2.64 2.06
CA SER A 55 -11.63 -3.20 1.67
C SER A 55 -12.38 -3.76 2.87
N SER A 56 -13.69 -3.51 2.93
CA SER A 56 -14.62 -4.03 3.93
C SER A 56 -15.79 -4.68 3.19
N ASN A 57 -16.15 -5.92 3.51
CA ASN A 57 -17.22 -6.66 2.81
C ASN A 57 -17.08 -6.70 1.28
N GLY A 58 -15.85 -6.79 0.76
CA GLY A 58 -15.62 -6.83 -0.67
C GLY A 58 -15.85 -5.50 -1.40
N THR A 59 -16.04 -4.38 -0.69
CA THR A 59 -16.09 -3.04 -1.29
C THR A 59 -15.02 -2.11 -0.72
N ILE A 60 -14.61 -1.13 -1.51
CA ILE A 60 -13.74 -0.04 -1.09
C ILE A 60 -14.34 1.31 -1.48
N SER A 61 -14.31 2.27 -0.56
CA SER A 61 -14.78 3.62 -0.84
C SER A 61 -13.83 4.35 -1.80
N THR A 62 -14.36 4.97 -2.85
CA THR A 62 -13.59 5.79 -3.78
C THR A 62 -12.89 6.96 -3.08
N LYS A 63 -13.38 7.40 -1.91
CA LYS A 63 -12.71 8.42 -1.09
C LYS A 63 -11.31 7.98 -0.71
N LEU A 64 -11.13 6.74 -0.27
CA LEU A 64 -9.83 6.19 0.14
C LEU A 64 -8.83 6.10 -1.02
N LEU A 65 -9.33 5.90 -2.24
CA LEU A 65 -8.51 5.90 -3.45
C LEU A 65 -8.03 7.29 -3.85
N VAL A 66 -8.84 8.33 -3.63
CA VAL A 66 -8.42 9.72 -3.88
C VAL A 66 -7.56 10.23 -2.73
N TYR A 67 -8.02 10.06 -1.50
CA TYR A 67 -7.33 10.41 -0.26
C TYR A 67 -7.50 9.29 0.78
N PRO A 68 -6.42 8.60 1.21
CA PRO A 68 -5.04 9.05 1.10
C PRO A 68 -4.30 8.61 -0.16
N LEU A 69 -4.73 7.54 -0.83
CA LEU A 69 -3.89 6.83 -1.80
C LEU A 69 -3.43 7.74 -2.95
N GLY A 70 -4.36 8.40 -3.64
CA GLY A 70 -4.05 9.26 -4.78
C GLY A 70 -3.14 10.46 -4.43
N ILE A 71 -3.39 11.12 -3.30
CA ILE A 71 -2.52 12.22 -2.83
C ILE A 71 -1.14 11.70 -2.47
N TRP A 72 -1.04 10.55 -1.78
CA TRP A 72 0.25 9.95 -1.45
C TRP A 72 1.04 9.59 -2.71
N THR A 73 0.39 9.00 -3.71
CA THR A 73 1.00 8.69 -5.02
C THR A 73 1.48 9.97 -5.72
N GLY A 74 0.68 11.04 -5.71
CA GLY A 74 1.06 12.33 -6.30
C GLY A 74 2.29 12.94 -5.63
N LEU A 75 2.36 12.89 -4.30
CA LEU A 75 3.53 13.34 -3.54
C LEU A 75 4.76 12.51 -3.86
N GLN A 76 4.62 11.18 -3.94
CA GLN A 76 5.73 10.28 -4.24
C GLN A 76 6.27 10.47 -5.66
N LEU A 77 5.40 10.57 -6.67
CA LEU A 77 5.82 10.84 -8.05
C LEU A 77 6.51 12.20 -8.19
N SER A 78 6.01 13.21 -7.47
CA SER A 78 6.63 14.54 -7.41
C SER A 78 8.02 14.46 -6.74
N ALA A 79 8.15 13.69 -5.66
CA ALA A 79 9.41 13.45 -4.98
C ALA A 79 10.45 12.80 -5.91
N PHE A 80 10.07 11.75 -6.63
CA PHE A 80 10.96 11.04 -7.54
C PHE A 80 11.36 11.89 -8.74
N THR A 81 10.43 12.67 -9.30
CA THR A 81 10.73 13.60 -10.39
C THR A 81 11.72 14.67 -9.96
N LEU A 82 11.55 15.24 -8.77
CA LEU A 82 12.51 16.21 -8.21
C LEU A 82 13.85 15.57 -7.88
N THR A 83 13.85 14.30 -7.44
CA THR A 83 15.07 13.54 -7.18
C THR A 83 15.90 13.40 -8.46
N GLU A 84 15.27 12.99 -9.57
CA GLU A 84 15.90 12.89 -10.88
C GLU A 84 16.43 14.25 -11.36
N TYR A 85 15.58 15.29 -11.25
CA TYR A 85 15.96 16.65 -11.64
C TYR A 85 17.21 17.13 -10.89
N TYR A 86 17.21 17.06 -9.56
CA TYR A 86 18.33 17.54 -8.76
C TYR A 86 19.56 16.62 -8.83
N SER A 87 19.37 15.30 -9.02
CA SER A 87 20.49 14.38 -9.23
C SER A 87 21.24 14.72 -10.53
N ASN A 88 20.51 15.06 -11.59
CA ASN A 88 21.10 15.46 -12.86
C ASN A 88 21.69 16.88 -12.80
N ALA A 89 21.01 17.83 -12.14
CA ALA A 89 21.48 19.21 -12.02
C ALA A 89 22.79 19.33 -11.23
N PHE A 90 22.99 18.47 -10.23
CA PHE A 90 24.19 18.44 -9.39
C PHE A 90 25.07 17.21 -9.66
N ALA A 91 24.99 16.63 -10.87
CA ALA A 91 25.82 15.50 -11.23
C ALA A 91 27.31 15.93 -11.25
N GLY A 92 28.11 15.37 -10.35
CA GLY A 92 29.54 15.65 -10.24
C GLY A 92 29.88 16.99 -9.58
N SER A 93 28.90 17.70 -9.01
CA SER A 93 29.11 18.95 -8.27
C SER A 93 28.30 18.93 -6.97
N SER A 94 28.76 19.67 -5.96
CA SER A 94 27.96 19.86 -4.75
C SER A 94 26.99 21.04 -4.95
N PRO A 95 25.74 20.94 -4.49
CA PRO A 95 24.79 22.03 -4.59
C PRO A 95 25.26 23.23 -3.73
N GLU A 96 25.06 24.44 -4.24
CA GLU A 96 25.40 25.68 -3.53
C GLU A 96 24.48 25.94 -2.32
N PHE A 97 23.37 25.22 -2.23
CA PHE A 97 22.40 25.33 -1.16
C PHE A 97 21.96 23.95 -0.67
N LEU A 98 21.53 23.90 0.60
CA LEU A 98 20.95 22.73 1.22
C LEU A 98 19.52 23.05 1.65
N ILE A 99 18.64 22.06 1.55
CA ILE A 99 17.27 22.17 2.05
C ILE A 99 17.24 21.46 3.40
N THR A 100 17.05 22.23 4.49
CA THR A 100 17.04 21.68 5.86
C THR A 100 18.28 20.82 6.19
N GLY A 101 19.45 21.21 5.65
CA GLY A 101 20.71 20.49 5.83
C GLY A 101 20.91 19.26 4.91
N MET A 102 19.98 18.99 3.99
CA MET A 102 20.02 17.86 3.07
C MET A 102 20.31 18.28 1.64
N HIS A 103 20.92 17.38 0.86
CA HIS A 103 21.03 17.52 -0.59
C HIS A 103 19.62 17.69 -1.20
N PRO A 104 19.39 18.61 -2.15
CA PRO A 104 18.05 18.89 -2.68
C PRO A 104 17.29 17.66 -3.21
N SER A 105 17.99 16.72 -3.85
CA SER A 105 17.38 15.46 -4.29
C SER A 105 16.86 14.61 -3.13
N PHE A 106 17.64 14.48 -2.04
CA PHE A 106 17.21 13.74 -0.85
C PHE A 106 16.12 14.48 -0.08
N ALA A 107 16.21 15.80 0.01
CA ALA A 107 15.21 16.62 0.67
C ALA A 107 13.83 16.48 0.01
N ALA A 108 13.76 16.35 -1.31
CA ALA A 108 12.52 16.09 -2.03
C ALA A 108 11.87 14.77 -1.59
N VAL A 109 12.64 13.68 -1.52
CA VAL A 109 12.16 12.38 -1.02
C VAL A 109 11.73 12.47 0.45
N TYR A 110 12.55 13.10 1.29
CA TYR A 110 12.27 13.20 2.72
C TYR A 110 10.96 13.96 2.99
N TRP A 111 10.80 15.15 2.40
CA TRP A 111 9.66 16.02 2.70
C TRP A 111 8.38 15.58 2.00
N LEU A 112 8.44 15.17 0.73
CA LEU A 112 7.23 14.82 -0.02
C LEU A 112 6.81 13.37 0.23
N TYR A 113 7.71 12.42 0.03
CA TYR A 113 7.37 11.00 0.16
C TYR A 113 7.28 10.57 1.62
N TRP A 114 8.31 10.85 2.43
CA TRP A 114 8.33 10.42 3.84
C TRP A 114 7.37 11.24 4.70
N VAL A 115 7.66 12.53 4.91
CA VAL A 115 6.85 13.38 5.79
C VAL A 115 5.45 13.59 5.21
N GLY A 116 5.37 14.05 3.94
CA GLY A 116 4.09 14.31 3.28
C GLY A 116 3.22 13.06 3.16
N GLY A 117 3.82 11.92 2.79
CA GLY A 117 3.12 10.64 2.69
C GLY A 117 2.66 10.12 4.05
N PHE A 118 3.54 10.11 5.05
CA PHE A 118 3.18 9.68 6.41
C PHE A 118 2.05 10.54 6.99
N MET A 119 2.12 11.87 6.83
CA MET A 119 1.08 12.78 7.27
C MET A 119 -0.24 12.53 6.53
N THR A 120 -0.19 12.29 5.23
CA THR A 120 -1.37 12.00 4.40
C THR A 120 -2.08 10.73 4.87
N VAL A 121 -1.34 9.63 5.06
CA VAL A 121 -1.90 8.35 5.51
C VAL A 121 -2.40 8.45 6.96
N THR A 122 -1.64 9.09 7.86
CA THR A 122 -2.02 9.23 9.28
C THR A 122 -3.27 10.08 9.45
N LEU A 123 -3.39 11.19 8.71
CA LEU A 123 -4.57 12.04 8.76
C LEU A 123 -5.79 11.34 8.16
N ALA A 124 -5.62 10.61 7.05
CA ALA A 124 -6.70 9.80 6.49
C ALA A 124 -7.16 8.70 7.46
N TYR A 125 -6.24 8.06 8.18
CA TYR A 125 -6.57 7.17 9.28
C TYR A 125 -7.40 7.92 10.33
N GLY A 126 -6.94 9.06 10.84
CA GLY A 126 -7.70 9.84 11.83
C GLY A 126 -9.11 10.26 11.37
N ILE A 127 -9.30 10.61 10.10
CA ILE A 127 -10.58 11.11 9.56
C ILE A 127 -11.53 9.97 9.16
N TYR A 128 -11.01 8.91 8.53
CA TYR A 128 -11.82 7.88 7.88
C TYR A 128 -11.83 6.54 8.60
N PHE A 129 -10.96 6.30 9.60
CA PHE A 129 -10.80 4.98 10.21
C PHE A 129 -12.12 4.40 10.74
N ARG A 130 -12.84 5.14 11.58
CA ARG A 130 -14.12 4.71 12.19
C ARG A 130 -15.31 4.63 11.23
N LYS A 131 -15.20 5.18 10.01
CA LYS A 131 -16.30 5.24 9.04
C LYS A 131 -16.11 4.32 7.84
N HIS A 132 -14.87 4.07 7.45
CA HIS A 132 -14.56 3.39 6.19
C HIS A 132 -13.53 2.26 6.32
N PHE A 133 -12.68 2.23 7.37
CA PHE A 133 -11.74 1.11 7.58
C PHE A 133 -12.25 0.09 8.60
N LEU A 134 -12.87 0.56 9.69
CA LEU A 134 -13.50 -0.27 10.72
C LEU A 134 -14.78 0.45 11.20
N PRO A 135 -15.88 0.32 10.43
CA PRO A 135 -17.21 0.67 10.92
C PRO A 135 -17.50 -0.05 12.24
N ASP A 136 -18.21 0.61 13.15
CA ASP A 136 -18.58 0.02 14.44
C ASP A 136 -19.34 -1.31 14.20
N GLY A 137 -18.84 -2.41 14.78
CA GLY A 137 -19.40 -3.77 14.66
C GLY A 137 -18.71 -4.71 13.65
N GLU A 138 -17.86 -4.21 12.73
CA GLU A 138 -17.09 -5.08 11.82
C GLU A 138 -16.05 -5.93 12.58
N TRP A 139 -15.45 -5.37 13.63
CA TRP A 139 -14.51 -6.10 14.48
C TRP A 139 -15.17 -7.28 15.21
N ASP A 140 -16.36 -7.05 15.76
CA ASP A 140 -17.10 -8.09 16.47
C ASP A 140 -17.53 -9.20 15.51
N ARG A 141 -17.95 -8.84 14.29
CA ARG A 141 -18.24 -9.80 13.21
C ARG A 141 -17.02 -10.60 12.77
N PHE A 142 -15.85 -9.96 12.66
CA PHE A 142 -14.61 -10.64 12.34
C PHE A 142 -14.26 -11.67 13.44
N LEU A 143 -14.42 -11.30 14.71
CA LEU A 143 -14.23 -12.22 15.83
C LEU A 143 -15.20 -13.41 15.76
N GLU A 144 -16.49 -13.18 15.50
CA GLU A 144 -17.47 -14.26 15.31
C GLU A 144 -17.09 -15.20 14.16
N GLU A 145 -16.60 -14.66 13.03
CA GLU A 145 -16.20 -15.47 11.89
C GLU A 145 -14.95 -16.30 12.18
N VAL A 146 -13.96 -15.74 12.86
CA VAL A 146 -12.77 -16.48 13.32
C VAL A 146 -13.15 -17.58 14.30
N GLU A 147 -14.06 -17.30 15.23
CA GLU A 147 -14.53 -18.26 16.23
C GLU A 147 -15.30 -19.41 15.57
N ARG A 148 -16.13 -19.11 14.55
CA ARG A 148 -16.81 -20.13 13.75
C ARG A 148 -15.83 -21.00 12.96
N VAL A 149 -14.85 -20.40 12.29
CA VAL A 149 -13.84 -21.16 11.51
C VAL A 149 -13.00 -22.03 12.44
N SER A 150 -12.63 -21.53 13.62
CA SER A 150 -11.93 -22.32 14.66
C SER A 150 -12.78 -23.50 15.15
N ALA A 151 -14.07 -23.27 15.39
CA ALA A 151 -14.98 -24.34 15.82
C ALA A 151 -15.18 -25.39 14.71
N GLU A 152 -15.30 -24.96 13.45
CA GLU A 152 -15.39 -25.86 12.30
C GLU A 152 -14.09 -26.67 12.10
N SER A 153 -12.91 -26.06 12.29
CA SER A 153 -11.64 -26.80 12.24
C SER A 153 -11.50 -27.81 13.38
N ASP A 154 -11.94 -27.47 14.59
CA ASP A 154 -11.89 -28.38 15.75
C ASP A 154 -12.85 -29.57 15.58
N ILE A 155 -14.01 -29.36 14.96
CA ILE A 155 -14.96 -30.44 14.63
C ILE A 155 -14.38 -31.34 13.53
N GLN A 156 -13.70 -30.76 12.53
CA GLN A 156 -13.08 -31.51 11.45
C GLN A 156 -11.89 -32.36 11.94
N ASP A 157 -11.09 -31.86 12.88
CA ASP A 157 -10.02 -32.62 13.55
C ASP A 157 -10.56 -33.69 14.51
N ALA A 158 -11.77 -33.53 15.04
CA ALA A 158 -12.42 -34.52 15.91
C ALA A 158 -13.11 -35.66 15.14
N ASP A 159 -13.57 -35.39 13.90
CA ASP A 159 -14.20 -36.37 13.01
C ASP A 159 -13.20 -37.13 12.11
N GLU A 160 -11.92 -36.74 12.06
CA GLU A 160 -10.88 -37.58 11.48
C GLU A 160 -10.59 -38.79 12.39
N PRO A 161 -10.92 -40.03 11.97
CA PRO A 161 -10.58 -41.20 12.75
C PRO A 161 -9.06 -41.33 12.88
N VAL A 162 -8.60 -41.62 14.09
CA VAL A 162 -7.20 -41.75 14.55
C VAL A 162 -6.27 -42.60 13.64
N GLU A 163 -6.81 -43.37 12.70
CA GLU A 163 -6.05 -44.22 11.78
C GLU A 163 -5.11 -43.46 10.83
N VAL A 164 -5.39 -42.22 10.44
CA VAL A 164 -4.54 -41.49 9.46
C VAL A 164 -3.27 -40.89 10.08
N ARG A 165 -3.21 -40.71 11.41
CA ARG A 165 -2.03 -40.15 12.11
C ARG A 165 -0.88 -41.14 12.32
N SER A 166 -0.96 -42.37 11.80
CA SER A 166 -0.01 -43.45 12.08
C SER A 166 0.66 -44.13 10.87
N GLN A 167 0.86 -43.40 9.76
CA GLN A 167 1.74 -43.84 8.66
C GLN A 167 2.83 -42.83 8.34
#